data_AF-A0AAN8IGH6-F1
#
_entry.id   AF-A0AAN8IGH6-F1
#
_cell.length_a   1.000
_cell.length_b   1.000
_cell.length_c   1.000
_cell.angle_alpha   90.00
_cell.angle_beta   90.00
_cell.angle_gamma   90.00
#
_symmetry.space_group_name_H-M   'P 1'
#
loop_
_entity.id
_entity.type
_entity.pdbx_description
1 polymer ?
#
loop_
_entity_poly.entity_id
_entity_poly.type
_entity_poly.pdbx_seq_one_letter_code
_entity_poly.pdbx_strand_id
1 'polypeptide(L)'
;MQMQHNDGRTTITCLSESPLFVQAPLHARRLNDDASTVYRLSGVAESDDIESRTIDIFDKVLFEKLLEEARLQGYRHVYALQNLCICRVSFVKGFGKSYRRTTILDTPCWIEIHFMNYLQKLDEVVPLFFEFHFPVFYNFIYNVVWEC
;
A
#
# COMPACT_ATOMS: atom_id res chain seq x y z
N MET A 1 -0.17 15.43 9.58
CA MET A 1 -0.10 14.64 8.33
C MET A 1 -1.37 14.92 7.55
N GLN A 2 -1.26 15.14 6.25
CA GLN A 2 -2.39 15.30 5.35
C GLN A 2 -2.28 14.28 4.22
N MET A 3 -3.38 13.64 3.87
CA MET A 3 -3.48 12.74 2.73
C MET A 3 -4.38 13.42 1.69
N GLN A 4 -3.94 13.44 0.44
CA GLN A 4 -4.71 13.99 -0.68
C GLN A 4 -4.84 12.93 -1.78
N HIS A 5 -5.99 12.92 -2.44
CA HIS A 5 -6.27 12.01 -3.55
C HIS A 5 -6.71 12.84 -4.76
N ASN A 6 -5.88 12.88 -5.81
CA ASN A 6 -6.12 13.64 -7.03
C ASN A 6 -5.96 12.70 -8.24
N ASP A 7 -7.01 12.55 -9.04
CA ASP A 7 -7.02 11.79 -10.30
C ASP A 7 -6.35 10.40 -10.24
N GLY A 8 -6.63 9.62 -9.18
CA GLY A 8 -6.07 8.27 -9.04
C GLY A 8 -4.65 8.23 -8.46
N ARG A 9 -4.04 9.39 -8.16
CA ARG A 9 -2.81 9.49 -7.38
C ARG A 9 -3.15 9.88 -5.95
N THR A 10 -2.51 9.19 -5.00
CA THR A 10 -2.64 9.52 -3.58
C THR A 10 -1.30 9.95 -3.04
N THR A 11 -1.28 11.10 -2.37
CA THR A 11 -0.08 11.69 -1.79
C THR A 11 -0.26 11.89 -0.28
N ILE A 12 0.85 11.87 0.44
CA ILE A 12 0.92 12.23 1.86
C ILE A 12 1.88 13.39 2.01
N THR A 13 1.45 14.43 2.72
CA THR A 13 2.27 15.56 3.13
C THR A 13 2.43 15.59 4.65
N CYS A 14 3.66 15.76 5.10
CA CYS A 14 4.00 15.98 6.49
C CYS A 14 3.71 17.44 6.89
N LEU A 15 2.66 17.61 7.70
CA LEU A 15 2.32 18.89 8.35
C LEU A 15 2.76 18.95 9.83
N SER A 16 3.43 17.91 10.32
CA SER A 16 3.90 17.87 11.72
C SER A 16 5.27 18.53 11.82
N GLU A 17 5.59 19.10 12.99
CA GLU A 17 6.95 19.57 13.29
C GLU A 17 7.97 18.43 13.29
N SER A 18 7.52 17.21 13.61
CA SER A 18 8.35 16.01 13.61
C SER A 18 8.29 15.26 12.28
N PRO A 19 9.34 14.50 11.91
CA PRO A 19 9.37 13.73 10.67
C PRO A 19 8.38 12.55 10.69
N LEU A 20 7.98 12.13 9.49
CA LEU A 20 7.18 10.92 9.24
C LEU A 20 8.02 9.88 8.51
N PHE A 21 7.70 8.61 8.75
CA PHE A 21 8.37 7.48 8.12
C PHE A 21 7.31 6.64 7.41
N VAL A 22 7.38 6.61 6.08
CA VAL A 22 6.34 6.04 5.22
C VAL A 22 6.90 4.84 4.49
N GLN A 23 6.30 3.68 4.69
CA GLN A 23 6.52 2.49 3.88
C GLN A 23 5.38 2.40 2.85
N ALA A 24 5.69 2.73 1.61
CA ALA A 24 4.76 2.69 0.48
C ALA A 24 5.30 1.72 -0.58
N PRO A 25 4.86 0.45 -0.58
CA PRO A 25 5.40 -0.57 -1.48
C PRO A 25 5.23 -0.24 -2.96
N LEU A 26 4.10 0.37 -3.35
CA LEU A 26 3.84 0.76 -4.75
C LEU A 26 4.78 1.89 -5.21
N HIS A 27 5.04 2.87 -4.33
CA HIS A 27 6.02 3.93 -4.58
C HIS A 27 7.44 3.35 -4.70
N ALA A 28 7.82 2.45 -3.80
CA ALA A 28 9.09 1.76 -3.89
C ALA A 28 9.23 1.02 -5.22
N ARG A 29 8.16 0.36 -5.67
CA ARG A 29 8.20 -0.33 -6.96
C ARG A 29 8.32 0.59 -8.16
N ARG A 30 7.75 1.80 -8.09
CA ARG A 30 7.94 2.85 -9.10
C ARG A 30 9.41 3.27 -9.22
N LEU A 31 10.13 3.32 -8.10
CA LEU A 31 11.56 3.68 -8.04
C LEU A 31 12.50 2.48 -8.23
N ASN A 32 11.97 1.27 -8.42
CA ASN A 32 12.71 0.01 -8.40
C ASN A 32 13.44 -0.28 -7.08
N ASP A 33 12.92 0.24 -5.98
CA ASP A 33 13.36 -0.06 -4.62
C ASP A 33 12.68 -1.34 -4.07
N ASP A 34 13.20 -1.83 -2.94
CA ASP A 34 12.60 -2.93 -2.19
C ASP A 34 11.26 -2.50 -1.55
N ALA A 35 10.25 -3.36 -1.56
CA ALA A 35 8.92 -3.07 -0.99
C ALA A 35 8.93 -2.81 0.53
N SER A 36 10.00 -3.20 1.22
CA SER A 36 10.25 -2.88 2.63
C SER A 36 10.93 -1.53 2.88
N THR A 37 11.21 -0.77 1.81
CA THR A 37 11.86 0.55 1.91
C THR A 37 10.96 1.55 2.65
N VAL A 38 11.58 2.27 3.58
CA VAL A 38 10.91 3.30 4.40
C VAL A 38 11.47 4.66 4.03
N TYR A 39 10.59 5.52 3.53
CA TYR A 39 10.89 6.89 3.13
C TYR A 39 10.71 7.84 4.31
N ARG A 40 11.68 8.73 4.53
CA ARG A 40 11.63 9.74 5.57
C ARG A 40 11.11 11.06 4.98
N LEU A 41 10.02 11.58 5.53
CA LEU A 41 9.53 12.93 5.26
C LEU A 41 9.97 13.86 6.37
N SER A 42 10.55 14.99 6.00
CA SER A 42 10.96 16.01 6.97
C SER A 42 9.76 16.60 7.71
N GLY A 43 9.98 17.05 8.94
CA GLY A 43 8.99 17.84 9.66
C GLY A 43 9.03 19.31 9.22
N VAL A 44 7.98 20.06 9.53
CA VAL A 44 7.91 21.51 9.26
C VAL A 44 9.03 22.27 9.97
N ALA A 45 9.49 21.80 11.14
CA ALA A 45 10.59 22.42 11.87
C ALA A 45 11.97 22.18 11.22
N GLU A 46 12.09 21.17 10.35
CA GLU A 46 13.36 20.79 9.71
C GLU A 46 13.52 21.37 8.30
N SER A 47 12.43 21.57 7.56
CA SER A 47 12.47 22.17 6.22
C SER A 47 11.15 22.84 5.85
N ASP A 48 11.24 24.05 5.28
CA ASP A 48 10.09 24.74 4.68
C ASP A 48 9.70 24.19 3.30
N ASP A 49 10.57 23.40 2.66
CA ASP A 49 10.30 22.80 1.36
C ASP A 49 9.14 21.80 1.44
N ILE A 50 8.15 21.95 0.55
CA ILE A 50 6.97 21.09 0.52
C ILE A 50 7.29 19.73 -0.13
N GLU A 51 8.23 19.70 -1.07
CA GLU A 51 8.63 18.49 -1.80
C GLU A 51 9.28 17.45 -0.89
N SER A 52 10.19 17.85 0.00
CA SER A 52 10.84 16.96 0.98
C SER A 52 9.87 16.40 2.04
N ARG A 53 8.72 17.06 2.18
CA ARG A 53 7.66 16.71 3.13
C ARG A 53 6.54 15.92 2.46
N THR A 54 6.59 15.71 1.16
CA THR A 54 5.51 15.08 0.38
C THR A 54 5.98 13.81 -0.31
N ILE A 55 5.16 12.77 -0.30
CA ILE A 55 5.40 11.52 -1.01
C ILE A 55 4.15 11.03 -1.72
N ASP A 56 4.34 10.53 -2.94
CA ASP A 56 3.31 9.82 -3.70
C ASP A 56 3.21 8.40 -3.16
N ILE A 57 2.16 8.05 -2.43
CA ILE A 57 2.02 6.70 -1.86
C ILE A 57 1.32 5.71 -2.78
N PHE A 58 0.51 6.20 -3.73
CA PHE A 58 -0.24 5.35 -4.64
C PHE A 58 -0.42 5.98 -6.01
N ASP A 59 -0.22 5.19 -7.07
CA ASP A 59 -0.45 5.59 -8.46
C ASP A 59 -1.32 4.52 -9.15
N LYS A 60 -2.54 4.92 -9.52
CA LYS A 60 -3.52 4.06 -10.20
C LYS A 60 -2.97 3.44 -11.49
N VAL A 61 -2.29 4.22 -12.31
CA VAL A 61 -1.83 3.78 -13.64
C VAL A 61 -0.77 2.69 -13.49
N LEU A 62 0.15 2.89 -12.54
CA LEU A 62 1.15 1.88 -12.22
C LEU A 62 0.52 0.61 -11.65
N PHE A 63 -0.47 0.76 -10.76
CA PHE A 63 -1.17 -0.38 -10.17
C PHE A 63 -1.92 -1.21 -11.23
N GLU A 64 -2.66 -0.58 -12.14
CA GLU A 64 -3.39 -1.27 -13.20
C GLU A 64 -2.43 -2.01 -14.16
N LYS A 65 -1.27 -1.42 -14.46
CA LYS A 65 -0.23 -2.10 -15.25
C LYS A 65 0.30 -3.36 -14.54
N LEU A 66 0.63 -3.25 -13.25
CA LEU A 66 1.11 -4.38 -12.45
C LEU A 66 0.05 -5.47 -12.31
N LEU A 67 -1.23 -5.08 -12.23
CA LEU A 67 -2.35 -6.00 -12.18
C LEU A 67 -2.45 -6.83 -13.47
N GLU A 68 -2.40 -6.19 -14.65
CA GLU A 68 -2.43 -6.90 -15.92
C GLU A 68 -1.23 -7.85 -16.11
N GLU A 69 -0.02 -7.43 -15.69
CA GLU A 69 1.15 -8.31 -15.67
C GLU A 69 0.97 -9.51 -14.73
N ALA A 70 0.44 -9.28 -13.52
CA ALA A 70 0.20 -10.34 -12.54
C ALA A 70 -0.88 -11.33 -13.00
N ARG A 71 -1.89 -10.86 -13.75
CA ARG A 71 -2.92 -11.73 -14.35
C ARG A 71 -2.30 -12.75 -15.29
N LEU A 72 -1.32 -12.36 -16.10
CA LEU A 72 -0.65 -13.30 -17.02
C LEU A 72 0.20 -14.34 -16.27
N GLN A 73 0.70 -14.01 -15.09
CA GLN A 73 1.56 -14.89 -14.27
C GLN A 73 0.77 -15.79 -13.30
N GLY A 74 -0.54 -15.56 -13.15
CA GLY A 74 -1.46 -16.37 -12.36
C GLY A 74 -1.77 -15.85 -10.96
N TYR A 75 -2.70 -16.50 -10.27
CA TYR A 75 -3.35 -16.02 -9.04
C TYR A 75 -2.38 -15.63 -7.92
N ARG A 76 -1.26 -16.36 -7.72
CA ARG A 76 -0.29 -16.05 -6.65
C ARG A 76 0.31 -14.65 -6.79
N HIS A 77 0.54 -14.20 -8.02
CA HIS A 77 1.06 -12.87 -8.29
C HIS A 77 0.01 -11.79 -8.03
N VAL A 78 -1.26 -12.07 -8.34
CA VAL A 78 -2.39 -11.17 -8.02
C VAL A 78 -2.54 -11.00 -6.51
N TYR A 79 -2.49 -12.09 -5.73
CA TYR A 79 -2.51 -12.01 -4.27
C TYR A 79 -1.31 -11.24 -3.70
N ALA A 80 -0.13 -11.35 -4.31
CA ALA A 80 1.03 -10.58 -3.88
C ALA A 80 0.83 -9.06 -4.06
N LEU A 81 0.00 -8.62 -5.02
CA LEU A 81 -0.34 -7.20 -5.20
C LEU A 81 -1.17 -6.63 -4.06
N GLN A 82 -1.85 -7.47 -3.26
CA GLN A 82 -2.58 -7.02 -2.08
C GLN A 82 -1.68 -6.22 -1.12
N ASN A 83 -0.42 -6.64 -0.99
CA ASN A 83 0.57 -5.95 -0.17
C ASN A 83 0.93 -4.56 -0.71
N LEU A 84 0.72 -4.28 -2.01
CA LEU A 84 0.94 -2.95 -2.59
C LEU A 84 -0.18 -1.96 -2.25
N CYS A 85 -1.36 -2.46 -1.88
CA CYS A 85 -2.50 -1.68 -1.43
C CYS A 85 -2.46 -1.36 0.07
N ILE A 86 -1.39 -1.73 0.77
CA ILE A 86 -1.21 -1.48 2.19
C ILE A 86 0.01 -0.57 2.37
N CYS A 87 -0.24 0.64 2.85
CA CYS A 87 0.78 1.62 3.20
C CYS A 87 0.88 1.73 4.72
N ARG A 88 2.10 1.86 5.24
CA ARG A 88 2.32 2.00 6.67
C ARG A 88 3.05 3.29 6.98
N VAL A 89 2.58 4.02 7.98
CA VAL A 89 3.16 5.30 8.37
C VAL A 89 3.46 5.29 9.85
N SER A 90 4.70 5.61 10.20
CA SER A 90 5.12 5.82 11.59
C SER A 90 5.41 7.30 11.86
N PHE A 91 5.03 7.75 13.04
CA PHE A 91 5.22 9.12 13.48
C PHE A 91 6.49 9.22 14.34
N VAL A 92 7.31 10.25 14.11
CA VAL A 92 8.49 10.62 14.91
C VAL A 92 9.68 9.64 14.81
N LYS A 93 9.43 8.33 14.74
CA LYS A 93 10.47 7.28 14.77
C LYS A 93 10.46 6.44 13.49
N GLY A 94 11.64 6.27 12.90
CA GLY A 94 11.84 5.37 11.76
C GLY A 94 11.95 3.90 12.14
N PHE A 95 11.68 3.04 11.17
CA PHE A 95 11.74 1.58 11.25
C PHE A 95 12.26 0.98 9.94
N GLY A 96 12.67 -0.27 9.96
CA GLY A 96 13.23 -1.01 8.82
C GLY A 96 14.76 -1.12 8.87
N LYS A 97 15.36 -1.63 7.79
CA LYS A 97 16.80 -1.99 7.74
C LYS A 97 17.75 -0.85 8.07
N SER A 98 17.34 0.39 7.82
CA SER A 98 18.16 1.60 8.08
C SER A 98 18.01 2.16 9.49
N TYR A 99 17.23 1.52 10.36
CA TYR A 99 16.91 2.03 11.70
C TYR A 99 17.11 0.96 12.77
N ARG A 100 17.25 1.40 14.03
CA ARG A 100 17.34 0.49 15.19
C ARG A 100 16.11 -0.41 15.33
N ARG A 101 14.95 0.05 14.88
CA ARG A 101 13.67 -0.67 14.93
C ARG A 101 13.51 -1.49 13.67
N THR A 102 13.47 -2.81 13.80
CA THR A 102 13.35 -3.72 12.66
C THR A 102 11.94 -3.73 12.08
N THR A 103 10.92 -3.57 12.93
CA THR A 103 9.52 -3.62 12.51
C THR A 103 8.79 -2.34 12.88
N ILE A 104 7.66 -2.08 12.21
CA ILE A 104 6.82 -0.94 12.54
C ILE A 104 6.19 -1.06 13.93
N LEU A 105 5.98 -2.28 14.42
CA LEU A 105 5.38 -2.55 15.72
C LEU A 105 6.25 -2.05 16.88
N ASP A 106 7.55 -1.89 16.64
CA ASP A 106 8.49 -1.31 17.60
C ASP A 106 8.39 0.23 17.70
N THR A 107 7.57 0.85 16.84
CA THR A 107 7.33 2.29 16.85
C THR A 107 6.14 2.63 17.75
N PRO A 108 6.22 3.70 18.55
CA PRO A 108 5.22 3.99 19.57
C PRO A 108 3.88 4.47 18.97
N CYS A 109 3.92 5.13 17.82
CA CYS A 109 2.76 5.67 17.14
C CYS A 109 2.88 5.37 15.64
N TRP A 110 1.96 4.56 15.10
CA TRP A 110 1.90 4.25 13.68
C TRP A 110 0.45 4.02 13.24
N ILE A 111 0.23 4.14 11.94
CA ILE A 111 -1.03 3.85 11.28
C ILE A 111 -0.78 2.95 10.07
N GLU A 112 -1.80 2.16 9.73
CA GLU A 112 -1.86 1.41 8.49
C GLU A 112 -2.99 1.98 7.63
N ILE A 113 -2.70 2.19 6.35
CA ILE A 113 -3.62 2.75 5.37
C ILE A 113 -3.87 1.67 4.34
N HIS A 114 -5.14 1.31 4.19
CA HIS A 114 -5.58 0.30 3.23
C HIS A 114 -6.35 0.97 2.09
N PHE A 115 -5.92 0.69 0.87
CA PHE A 115 -6.59 1.19 -0.32
C PHE A 115 -7.75 0.26 -0.73
N MET A 116 -8.84 0.33 0.02
CA MET A 116 -9.97 -0.60 -0.10
C MET A 116 -10.54 -0.73 -1.52
N ASN A 117 -10.69 0.38 -2.24
CA ASN A 117 -11.18 0.34 -3.62
C ASN A 117 -10.31 -0.51 -4.56
N TYR A 118 -9.00 -0.56 -4.31
CA TYR A 118 -8.06 -1.33 -5.12
C TYR A 118 -7.94 -2.77 -4.64
N LEU A 119 -8.12 -3.01 -3.35
CA LEU A 119 -8.27 -4.35 -2.78
C LEU A 119 -9.51 -5.05 -3.36
N GLN A 120 -10.65 -4.35 -3.44
CA GLN A 120 -11.87 -4.88 -4.07
C GLN A 120 -11.65 -5.22 -5.55
N LYS A 121 -10.94 -4.37 -6.31
CA LYS A 121 -10.57 -4.68 -7.69
C LYS A 121 -9.71 -5.94 -7.82
N LEU A 122 -8.81 -6.20 -6.87
CA LEU A 122 -8.05 -7.46 -6.85
C LEU A 122 -8.98 -8.64 -6.61
N ASP A 123 -9.90 -8.51 -5.66
CA ASP A 123 -10.88 -9.54 -5.33
C ASP A 123 -11.87 -9.84 -6.46
N GLU A 124 -12.14 -8.90 -7.38
CA GLU A 124 -12.96 -9.17 -8.57
C GLU A 124 -12.20 -10.00 -9.64
N VAL A 125 -10.88 -9.87 -9.70
CA VAL A 125 -10.04 -10.57 -10.67
C VAL A 125 -9.73 -12.01 -10.22
N VAL A 126 -9.77 -12.28 -8.91
CA VAL A 126 -9.52 -13.61 -8.33
C VAL A 126 -10.60 -14.66 -8.74
N PRO A 127 -11.92 -14.39 -8.69
CA PRO A 127 -12.99 -15.26 -9.17
C PRO A 127 -12.83 -15.71 -10.62
N LEU A 128 -12.33 -14.84 -11.50
CA LEU A 128 -12.12 -15.18 -12.92
C LEU A 128 -11.08 -16.30 -13.10
N PHE A 129 -10.17 -16.50 -12.14
CA PHE A 129 -9.28 -17.66 -12.13
C PHE A 129 -9.96 -18.95 -11.64
N PHE A 130 -10.96 -18.84 -10.77
CA PHE A 130 -11.71 -19.98 -10.26
C PHE A 130 -12.70 -20.55 -11.29
N GLU A 131 -13.24 -19.72 -12.17
CA GLU A 131 -14.11 -20.16 -13.28
C GLU A 131 -13.36 -21.02 -14.31
N PHE A 132 -12.03 -20.87 -14.43
CA PHE A 132 -11.20 -21.65 -15.34
C PHE A 132 -10.64 -22.96 -14.74
N HIS A 133 -10.86 -23.25 -13.44
CA HIS A 133 -10.32 -24.49 -12.87
C HIS A 133 -11.24 -25.33 -11.98
N PHE A 134 -12.27 -24.82 -11.29
CA PHE A 134 -13.17 -25.71 -10.53
C PHE A 134 -14.58 -25.10 -10.32
N PRO A 135 -15.64 -25.66 -10.93
CA PRO A 135 -17.01 -25.12 -10.85
C PRO A 135 -17.74 -25.38 -9.51
N VAL A 136 -17.06 -25.75 -8.42
CA VAL A 136 -17.75 -26.31 -7.22
C VAL A 136 -17.59 -25.48 -5.94
N PHE A 137 -16.65 -24.53 -5.86
CA PHE A 137 -16.37 -23.81 -4.60
C PHE A 137 -17.06 -22.44 -4.45
N TYR A 138 -17.55 -21.84 -5.55
CA TYR A 138 -18.12 -20.49 -5.52
C TYR A 138 -19.43 -20.40 -4.74
N ASN A 139 -20.18 -21.51 -4.62
CA ASN A 139 -21.44 -21.56 -3.88
C ASN A 139 -21.28 -21.69 -2.36
N PHE A 140 -20.08 -22.04 -1.86
CA PHE A 140 -19.88 -22.33 -0.43
C PHE A 140 -19.47 -21.10 0.39
N ILE A 141 -18.71 -20.16 -0.19
CA ILE A 141 -18.29 -18.95 0.55
C ILE A 141 -19.38 -17.88 0.57
N TYR A 142 -20.14 -17.71 -0.51
CA TYR A 142 -21.18 -16.68 -0.57
C TYR A 142 -22.43 -16.99 0.27
N ASN A 143 -22.72 -18.26 0.60
CA ASN A 143 -23.84 -18.61 1.49
C ASN A 143 -23.53 -18.43 2.98
N VAL A 144 -22.26 -18.41 3.40
CA VAL A 144 -21.91 -18.34 4.84
C VAL A 144 -21.85 -16.90 5.36
N VAL A 145 -21.57 -15.92 4.50
CA VAL A 145 -21.38 -14.52 4.94
C VAL A 145 -22.70 -13.74 5.03
N TRP A 146 -23.81 -14.26 4.51
CA TRP A 146 -25.13 -13.60 4.58
C TRP A 146 -26.09 -14.15 5.66
N GLU A 147 -25.68 -15.16 6.44
CA GLU A 147 -26.50 -15.72 7.54
C GLU A 147 -25.86 -15.56 8.95
N CYS A 148 -24.99 -14.57 9.17
CA CYS A 148 -24.53 -14.20 10.51
C CYS A 148 -24.66 -12.70 10.78
#